data_AF-A0A2C5XX95-F1
#
_entry.id   AF-A0A2C5XX95-F1
#
_cell.length_a   1.000
_cell.length_b   1.000
_cell.length_c   1.000
_cell.angle_alpha   90.00
_cell.angle_beta   90.00
_cell.angle_gamma   90.00
#
_symmetry.space_group_name_H-M   'P 1'
#
loop_
_entity.id
_entity.type
_entity.pdbx_description
1 polymer ?
#
loop_
_entity_poly.entity_id
_entity_poly.type
_entity_poly.pdbx_seq_one_letter_code
_entity_poly.pdbx_strand_id
1 'polypeptide(L)'
;MHKRRRRSMPATPLPSASSPPSPFTDTSCQPRPPGQHDDRLQSRAEALAKMTLELNLRSVSVLAHGLEKEVQQLVAVTNDNSQFRQRHEQRIAQVWREILAVKASIAEHGLGSVAARESAHTLHHLGALEQRCKDDATTLRNDLTTEIAQLKGLFDNMAAKLHHLSSALDAASMNPAQRPSNATQASKPAQASPRNKAPRHSPKQRLGEAISSTRRWHRDHKTTKLQDGPFVASYLRQQSKRDPVLAVMIQKAIHRRIQSRHGHYTALRPRSLDDFCRHVEWDDVIDTVKQELIKNEHQVIAVLSRSADQIS
;
A
#
# COMPACT_ATOMS: atom_id res chain seq x y z
N MET A 1 -21.08 22.38 -13.43
CA MET A 1 -22.46 22.72 -12.99
C MET A 1 -22.73 22.08 -11.64
N HIS A 2 -23.53 22.76 -10.81
CA HIS A 2 -24.05 22.41 -9.49
C HIS A 2 -23.12 22.65 -8.29
N LYS A 3 -23.57 23.20 -7.15
CA LYS A 3 -24.53 24.26 -6.82
C LYS A 3 -24.17 24.59 -5.36
N ARG A 4 -23.94 25.87 -5.05
CA ARG A 4 -23.79 26.37 -3.67
C ARG A 4 -24.93 25.86 -2.78
N ARG A 5 -24.64 25.44 -1.55
CA ARG A 5 -25.61 25.52 -0.45
C ARG A 5 -24.98 26.18 0.78
N ARG A 6 -25.37 27.44 0.94
CA ARG A 6 -25.21 28.26 2.15
C ARG A 6 -26.05 27.64 3.26
N ARG A 7 -25.53 27.66 4.49
CA ARG A 7 -26.29 27.40 5.72
C ARG A 7 -27.20 28.62 5.96
N SER A 8 -28.50 28.38 6.08
CA SER A 8 -29.48 29.35 6.58
C SER A 8 -29.93 28.89 7.97
N MET A 9 -29.98 29.84 8.90
CA MET A 9 -30.54 29.69 10.26
C MET A 9 -32.06 29.49 10.20
N PRO A 10 -32.68 28.77 11.16
CA PRO A 10 -34.12 28.76 11.30
C PRO A 10 -34.59 30.06 11.98
N ALA A 11 -35.52 30.75 11.31
CA ALA A 11 -36.27 31.88 11.83
C ALA A 11 -37.45 31.36 12.68
N THR A 12 -37.57 31.90 13.89
CA THR A 12 -38.70 31.68 14.81
C THR A 12 -39.91 32.51 14.36
N PRO A 13 -41.12 31.93 14.22
CA PRO A 13 -42.34 32.71 13.97
C PRO A 13 -42.94 33.24 15.28
N LEU A 14 -43.24 34.54 15.30
CA LEU A 14 -44.19 35.18 16.23
C LEU A 14 -45.62 34.72 15.90
N PRO A 15 -46.49 34.42 16.88
CA PRO A 15 -47.92 34.34 16.66
C PRO A 15 -48.60 35.70 16.88
N SER A 16 -49.22 36.19 15.81
CA SER A 16 -50.16 37.32 15.83
C SER A 16 -51.53 36.91 16.37
N ALA A 17 -52.20 37.92 16.93
CA ALA A 17 -53.52 37.95 17.55
C ALA A 17 -54.63 37.17 16.82
N SER A 18 -55.49 36.54 17.62
CA SER A 18 -56.88 36.25 17.26
C SER A 18 -57.80 36.57 18.43
N SER A 19 -58.67 37.56 18.22
CA SER A 19 -59.75 37.94 19.12
C SER A 19 -60.84 36.87 19.15
N PRO A 20 -61.50 36.61 20.29
CA PRO A 20 -62.77 35.89 20.31
C PRO A 20 -63.99 36.82 20.35
N PRO A 21 -65.18 36.31 19.95
CA PRO A 21 -66.34 37.12 19.59
C PRO A 21 -67.23 37.48 20.79
N SER A 22 -67.91 38.62 20.68
CA SER A 22 -69.04 38.99 21.52
C SER A 22 -70.24 38.06 21.31
N PRO A 23 -71.01 37.76 22.36
CA PRO A 23 -72.43 37.50 22.23
C PRO A 23 -73.24 38.49 23.08
N PHE A 24 -74.11 39.25 22.41
CA PHE A 24 -75.25 39.90 23.05
C PHE A 24 -76.32 38.85 23.36
N THR A 25 -76.90 38.90 24.55
CA THR A 25 -78.33 38.59 24.78
C THR A 25 -78.76 39.24 26.09
N ASP A 26 -79.69 40.19 25.99
CA ASP A 26 -80.47 40.74 27.08
C ASP A 26 -81.31 39.66 27.76
N THR A 27 -81.53 39.79 29.08
CA THR A 27 -82.88 39.82 29.71
C THR A 27 -82.81 39.44 31.20
N SER A 28 -83.33 40.35 32.02
CA SER A 28 -84.04 40.15 33.30
C SER A 28 -83.37 40.66 34.58
N CYS A 29 -83.92 41.78 35.06
CA CYS A 29 -83.69 42.36 36.37
C CYS A 29 -84.16 41.43 37.49
N GLN A 30 -83.23 40.96 38.33
CA GLN A 30 -83.48 40.74 39.75
C GLN A 30 -82.24 41.13 40.56
N PRO A 31 -82.38 41.87 41.68
CA PRO A 31 -81.26 42.11 42.58
C PRO A 31 -81.00 40.84 43.41
N ARG A 32 -79.93 40.11 43.06
CA ARG A 32 -79.42 38.96 43.80
C ARG A 32 -78.18 39.35 44.62
N PRO A 33 -77.90 38.66 45.74
CA PRO A 33 -76.94 39.13 46.74
C PRO A 33 -75.52 39.25 46.15
N PRO A 34 -74.77 40.32 46.53
CA PRO A 34 -73.51 40.74 45.88
C PRO A 34 -72.28 39.90 46.30
N GLY A 35 -72.37 38.57 46.25
CA GLY A 35 -71.22 37.71 46.64
C GLY A 35 -71.04 36.41 45.83
N GLN A 36 -72.10 35.84 45.25
CA GLN A 36 -71.99 34.50 44.63
C GLN A 36 -71.37 34.48 43.22
N HIS A 37 -71.39 35.62 42.51
CA HIS A 37 -70.79 35.72 41.18
C HIS A 37 -69.26 35.84 41.25
N ASP A 38 -68.74 36.52 42.26
CA ASP A 38 -67.31 36.70 42.47
C ASP A 38 -66.64 35.38 42.87
N ASP A 39 -67.27 34.56 43.72
CA ASP A 39 -66.76 33.22 44.09
C ASP A 39 -66.63 32.28 42.87
N ARG A 40 -67.60 32.33 41.94
CA ARG A 40 -67.56 31.52 40.71
C ARG A 40 -66.49 31.98 39.73
N LEU A 41 -66.33 33.29 39.58
CA LEU A 41 -65.29 33.88 38.73
C LEU A 41 -63.90 33.59 39.30
N GLN A 42 -63.75 33.72 40.62
CA GLN A 42 -62.52 33.39 41.34
C GLN A 42 -62.18 31.90 41.21
N SER A 43 -63.13 30.99 41.43
CA SER A 43 -62.93 29.55 41.26
C SER A 43 -62.50 29.19 39.82
N ARG A 44 -63.07 29.86 38.81
CA ARG A 44 -62.68 29.67 37.41
C ARG A 44 -61.29 30.23 37.11
N ALA A 45 -60.93 31.39 37.67
CA ALA A 45 -59.60 31.96 37.57
C ALA A 45 -58.54 31.07 38.24
N GLU A 46 -58.85 30.52 39.42
CA GLU A 46 -57.98 29.56 40.13
C GLU A 46 -57.80 28.26 39.34
N ALA A 47 -58.85 27.72 38.73
CA ALA A 47 -58.77 26.54 37.87
C ALA A 47 -57.90 26.79 36.63
N LEU A 48 -58.06 27.93 35.97
CA LEU A 48 -57.24 28.33 34.83
C LEU A 48 -55.77 28.54 35.24
N ALA A 49 -55.52 29.16 36.39
CA ALA A 49 -54.18 29.36 36.92
C ALA A 49 -53.49 28.02 37.21
N LYS A 50 -54.20 27.06 37.84
CA LYS A 50 -53.70 25.70 38.08
C LYS A 50 -53.38 24.97 36.78
N MET A 51 -54.30 24.97 35.82
CA MET A 51 -54.09 24.33 34.53
C MET A 51 -52.89 24.93 33.77
N THR A 52 -52.75 26.26 33.80
CA THR A 52 -51.63 26.97 33.17
C THR A 52 -50.30 26.59 33.83
N LEU A 53 -50.29 26.51 35.17
CA LEU A 53 -49.12 26.11 35.94
C LEU A 53 -48.73 24.65 35.64
N GLU A 54 -49.68 23.72 35.57
CA GLU A 54 -49.41 22.33 35.20
C GLU A 54 -48.85 22.19 33.78
N LEU A 55 -49.39 22.94 32.82
CA LEU A 55 -48.91 22.94 31.44
C LEU A 55 -47.46 23.48 31.37
N ASN A 56 -47.19 24.57 32.08
CA ASN A 56 -45.85 25.12 32.19
C ASN A 56 -44.88 24.15 32.86
N LEU A 57 -45.27 23.47 33.94
CA LEU A 57 -44.45 22.45 34.59
C LEU A 57 -44.14 21.28 33.65
N ARG A 58 -45.13 20.81 32.87
CA ARG A 58 -44.90 19.77 31.85
C ARG A 58 -43.92 20.25 30.78
N SER A 59 -44.09 21.47 30.28
CA SER A 59 -43.18 22.07 29.29
C SER A 59 -41.74 22.16 29.83
N VAL A 60 -41.57 22.69 31.05
CA VAL A 60 -40.27 22.77 31.71
C VAL A 60 -39.68 21.38 31.96
N SER A 61 -40.49 20.39 32.33
CA SER A 61 -40.01 19.03 32.52
C SER A 61 -39.45 18.44 31.22
N VAL A 62 -40.12 18.64 30.08
CA VAL A 62 -39.63 18.15 28.78
C VAL A 62 -38.31 18.81 28.41
N LEU A 63 -38.19 20.12 28.62
CA LEU A 63 -36.95 20.85 28.39
C LEU A 63 -35.82 20.37 29.31
N ALA A 64 -36.11 20.14 30.59
CA ALA A 64 -35.15 19.64 31.56
C ALA A 64 -34.60 18.26 31.16
N HIS A 65 -35.47 17.32 30.77
CA HIS A 65 -35.05 16.00 30.28
C HIS A 65 -34.27 16.09 28.95
N GLY A 66 -34.61 17.04 28.08
CA GLY A 66 -33.85 17.32 26.86
C GLY A 66 -32.43 17.76 27.17
N LEU A 67 -32.28 18.75 28.04
CA LEU A 67 -30.99 19.26 28.49
C LEU A 67 -30.17 18.19 29.20
N GLU A 68 -30.79 17.36 30.03
CA GLU A 68 -30.10 16.25 30.71
C GLU A 68 -29.46 15.29 29.69
N LYS A 69 -30.19 14.91 28.64
CA LYS A 69 -29.66 14.05 27.57
C LYS A 69 -28.51 14.70 26.81
N GLU A 70 -28.61 15.99 26.51
CA GLU A 70 -27.53 16.73 25.84
C GLU A 70 -26.27 16.81 26.70
N VAL A 71 -26.42 17.06 28.01
CA VAL A 71 -25.30 17.06 28.96
C VAL A 71 -24.67 15.68 29.06
N GLN A 72 -25.46 14.61 29.14
CA GLN A 72 -24.95 13.24 29.17
C GLN A 72 -24.16 12.91 27.89
N GLN A 73 -24.65 13.31 26.72
CA GLN A 73 -23.92 13.13 25.45
C GLN A 73 -22.62 13.92 25.43
N LEU A 74 -22.63 15.18 25.89
CA LEU A 74 -21.44 16.01 25.96
C LEU A 74 -20.38 15.42 26.90
N VAL A 75 -20.80 14.89 28.06
CA VAL A 75 -19.91 14.21 28.99
C VAL A 75 -19.30 12.97 28.35
N ALA A 76 -20.09 12.16 27.64
CA ALA A 76 -19.58 10.98 26.93
C ALA A 76 -18.51 11.35 25.89
N VAL A 77 -18.79 12.33 25.02
CA VAL A 77 -17.83 12.83 24.02
C VAL A 77 -16.59 13.43 24.68
N THR A 78 -16.75 14.13 25.81
CA THR A 78 -15.62 14.72 26.55
C THR A 78 -14.75 13.64 27.19
N ASN A 79 -15.34 12.57 27.70
CA ASN A 79 -14.62 11.42 28.26
C ASN A 79 -13.85 10.66 27.17
N ASP A 80 -14.44 10.46 25.99
CA ASP A 80 -13.72 9.86 24.86
C ASP A 80 -12.54 10.74 24.42
N ASN A 81 -12.73 12.06 24.42
CA ASN A 81 -11.67 13.02 24.13
C ASN A 81 -10.55 13.00 25.17
N SER A 82 -10.87 12.86 26.47
CA SER A 82 -9.85 12.77 27.51
C SER A 82 -9.04 11.47 27.41
N GLN A 83 -9.70 10.33 27.13
CA GLN A 83 -9.02 9.06 26.87
C GLN A 83 -8.14 9.12 25.62
N PHE A 84 -8.60 9.75 24.54
CA PHE A 84 -7.79 9.93 23.35
C PHE A 84 -6.52 10.73 23.65
N ARG A 85 -6.66 11.85 24.40
CA ARG A 85 -5.51 12.66 24.83
C ARG A 85 -4.54 11.85 25.67
N GLN A 86 -5.04 11.09 26.64
CA GLN A 86 -4.20 10.24 27.49
C GLN A 86 -3.42 9.19 26.68
N ARG A 87 -4.09 8.49 25.75
CA ARG A 87 -3.43 7.50 24.87
C ARG A 87 -2.39 8.17 23.96
N HIS A 88 -2.67 9.39 23.49
CA HIS A 88 -1.74 10.14 22.65
C HIS A 88 -0.50 10.58 23.43
N GLU A 89 -0.68 11.12 24.64
CA GLU A 89 0.40 11.49 25.55
C GLU A 89 1.27 10.29 25.92
N GLN A 90 0.67 9.15 26.24
CA GLN A 90 1.39 7.90 26.50
C GLN A 90 2.26 7.46 25.32
N ARG A 91 1.73 7.56 24.09
CA ARG A 91 2.48 7.22 22.88
C ARG A 91 3.66 8.16 22.66
N ILE A 92 3.46 9.47 22.85
CA ILE A 92 4.55 10.45 22.76
C ILE A 92 5.61 10.17 23.82
N ALA A 93 5.21 9.89 25.06
CA ALA A 93 6.13 9.56 26.14
C ALA A 93 6.92 8.25 25.87
N GLN A 94 6.30 7.25 25.24
CA GLN A 94 6.99 6.04 24.81
C GLN A 94 8.03 6.35 23.72
N VAL A 95 7.62 7.03 22.65
CA VAL A 95 8.53 7.40 21.55
C VAL A 95 9.70 8.25 22.07
N TRP A 96 9.44 9.16 23.00
CA TRP A 96 10.48 9.97 23.62
C TRP A 96 11.49 9.13 24.40
N ARG A 97 11.02 8.14 25.19
CA ARG A 97 11.90 7.19 25.88
C ARG A 97 12.73 6.37 24.90
N GLU A 98 12.13 5.91 23.80
CA GLU A 98 12.84 5.17 22.75
C GLU A 98 13.92 6.03 22.08
N ILE A 99 13.62 7.29 21.74
CA ILE A 99 14.61 8.22 21.18
C ILE A 99 15.77 8.43 22.15
N LEU A 100 15.49 8.63 23.44
CA LEU A 100 16.52 8.78 24.46
C LEU A 100 17.36 7.51 24.63
N ALA A 101 16.72 6.33 24.60
CA ALA A 101 17.41 5.04 24.68
C ALA A 101 18.32 4.80 23.45
N VAL A 102 17.83 5.10 22.24
CA VAL A 102 18.62 5.02 21.01
C VAL A 102 19.78 6.02 21.06
N LYS A 103 19.54 7.24 21.53
CA LYS A 103 20.59 8.25 21.69
C LYS A 103 21.66 7.79 22.69
N ALA A 104 21.26 7.20 23.81
CA ALA A 104 22.20 6.64 24.80
C ALA A 104 22.99 5.46 24.20
N SER A 105 22.32 4.53 23.51
CA SER A 105 22.98 3.41 22.83
C SER A 105 23.97 3.88 21.76
N ILE A 106 23.64 4.90 20.98
CA ILE A 106 24.55 5.54 20.01
C ILE A 106 25.73 6.21 20.72
N ALA A 107 25.53 6.81 21.90
CA ALA A 107 26.63 7.39 22.66
C ALA A 107 27.57 6.32 23.24
N GLU A 108 27.03 5.23 23.75
CA GLU A 108 27.80 4.12 24.34
C GLU A 108 28.53 3.28 23.30
N HIS A 109 27.86 2.94 22.20
CA HIS A 109 28.37 2.03 21.18
C HIS A 109 28.96 2.79 19.99
N GLY A 110 28.63 4.07 19.79
CA GLY A 110 29.00 4.81 18.58
C GLY A 110 28.30 4.25 17.32
N LEU A 111 28.06 5.12 16.35
CA LEU A 111 27.65 4.68 15.00
C LEU A 111 28.72 3.78 14.32
N GLY A 112 29.97 3.85 14.80
CA GLY A 112 31.09 3.06 14.30
C GLY A 112 31.20 1.62 14.82
N SER A 113 30.76 1.31 16.05
CA SER A 113 30.97 -0.04 16.61
C SER A 113 30.00 -1.09 16.04
N VAL A 114 28.77 -0.69 15.72
CA VAL A 114 27.79 -1.60 15.09
C VAL A 114 28.25 -1.93 13.66
N ALA A 115 28.62 -0.91 12.88
CA ALA A 115 29.19 -1.10 11.54
C ALA A 115 30.53 -1.87 11.58
N ALA A 116 31.37 -1.66 12.58
CA ALA A 116 32.62 -2.40 12.75
C ALA A 116 32.38 -3.87 13.15
N ARG A 117 31.38 -4.18 13.98
CA ARG A 117 31.02 -5.57 14.34
C ARG A 117 30.46 -6.34 13.15
N GLU A 118 29.61 -5.71 12.34
CA GLU A 118 29.08 -6.32 11.11
C GLU A 118 30.20 -6.53 10.07
N SER A 119 31.12 -5.56 9.94
CA SER A 119 32.29 -5.68 9.06
C SER A 119 33.27 -6.77 9.50
N ALA A 120 33.49 -6.93 10.81
CA ALA A 120 34.35 -7.99 11.35
C ALA A 120 33.74 -9.39 11.15
N HIS A 121 32.42 -9.53 11.34
CA HIS A 121 31.74 -10.81 11.12
C HIS A 121 31.75 -11.22 9.64
N THR A 122 31.56 -10.25 8.73
CA THR A 122 31.60 -10.51 7.29
C THR A 122 33.01 -10.87 6.80
N LEU A 123 34.06 -10.22 7.31
CA LEU A 123 35.46 -10.57 7.02
C LEU A 123 35.81 -11.99 7.49
N HIS A 124 35.39 -12.39 8.69
CA HIS A 124 35.63 -13.74 9.20
C HIS A 124 34.92 -14.80 8.34
N HIS A 125 33.71 -14.52 7.87
CA HIS A 125 32.97 -15.43 7.00
C HIS A 125 33.63 -15.58 5.62
N LEU A 126 34.12 -14.48 5.03
CA LEU A 126 34.86 -14.51 3.77
C LEU A 126 36.16 -15.31 3.88
N GLY A 127 36.91 -15.15 4.97
CA GLY A 127 38.12 -15.94 5.22
C GLY A 127 37.83 -17.44 5.35
N ALA A 128 36.73 -17.81 6.01
CA ALA A 128 36.31 -19.21 6.11
C ALA A 128 35.92 -19.81 4.74
N LEU A 129 35.25 -19.03 3.87
CA LEU A 129 34.91 -19.45 2.51
C LEU A 129 36.15 -19.60 1.63
N GLU A 130 37.11 -18.67 1.75
CA GLU A 130 38.37 -18.75 1.03
C GLU A 130 39.15 -20.00 1.42
N GLN A 131 39.23 -20.30 2.72
CA GLN A 131 39.90 -21.50 3.22
C GLN A 131 39.23 -22.76 2.69
N ARG A 132 37.89 -22.82 2.71
CA ARG A 132 37.14 -23.96 2.16
C ARG A 132 37.38 -24.14 0.66
N CYS A 133 37.44 -23.05 -0.11
CA CYS A 133 37.76 -23.10 -1.53
C CYS A 133 39.18 -23.63 -1.79
N LYS A 134 40.15 -23.27 -0.95
CA LYS A 134 41.53 -23.80 -1.02
C LYS A 134 41.55 -25.30 -0.72
N ASP A 135 40.79 -25.75 0.27
CA ASP A 135 40.72 -27.16 0.65
C ASP A 135 40.00 -28.00 -0.42
N ASP A 136 38.94 -27.47 -1.03
CA ASP A 136 38.26 -28.12 -2.16
C ASP A 136 39.20 -28.22 -3.39
N ALA A 137 39.98 -27.17 -3.66
CA ALA A 137 40.95 -27.16 -4.76
C ALA A 137 42.13 -28.12 -4.54
N THR A 138 42.60 -28.29 -3.31
CA THR A 138 43.64 -29.28 -2.99
C THR A 138 43.10 -30.70 -3.12
N THR A 139 41.88 -30.95 -2.66
CA THR A 139 41.21 -32.24 -2.80
C THR A 139 41.03 -32.60 -4.27
N LEU A 140 40.50 -31.70 -5.10
CA LEU A 140 40.34 -31.94 -6.53
C LEU A 140 41.68 -32.24 -7.23
N ARG A 141 42.75 -31.54 -6.84
CA ARG A 141 44.10 -31.79 -7.39
C ARG A 141 44.58 -33.19 -7.02
N ASN A 142 44.36 -33.63 -5.78
CA ASN A 142 44.73 -34.96 -5.34
C ASN A 142 43.92 -36.02 -6.10
N ASP A 143 42.61 -35.82 -6.24
CA ASP A 143 41.74 -36.72 -6.98
C ASP A 143 42.20 -36.85 -8.44
N LEU A 144 42.45 -35.75 -9.14
CA LEU A 144 43.00 -35.78 -10.50
C LEU A 144 44.34 -36.50 -10.56
N THR A 145 45.21 -36.31 -9.58
CA THR A 145 46.50 -36.99 -9.54
C THR A 145 46.32 -38.50 -9.36
N THR A 146 45.36 -38.92 -8.53
CA THR A 146 45.03 -40.34 -8.35
C THR A 146 44.38 -40.95 -9.58
N GLU A 147 43.45 -40.25 -10.24
CA GLU A 147 42.82 -40.70 -11.49
C GLU A 147 43.85 -40.81 -12.62
N ILE A 148 44.79 -39.86 -12.74
CA ILE A 148 45.90 -39.96 -13.69
C ILE A 148 46.78 -41.17 -13.36
N ALA A 149 47.06 -41.45 -12.09
CA ALA A 149 47.82 -42.63 -11.70
C ALA A 149 47.08 -43.93 -12.02
N GLN A 150 45.76 -43.98 -11.80
CA GLN A 150 44.91 -45.12 -12.18
C GLN A 150 44.87 -45.31 -13.70
N LEU A 151 44.69 -44.23 -14.47
CA LEU A 151 44.72 -44.27 -15.95
C LEU A 151 46.07 -44.74 -16.47
N LYS A 152 47.18 -44.29 -15.87
CA LYS A 152 48.52 -44.81 -16.18
C LYS A 152 48.62 -46.30 -15.90
N GLY A 153 48.15 -46.76 -14.74
CA GLY A 153 48.11 -48.19 -14.43
C GLY A 153 47.25 -49.01 -15.39
N LEU A 154 46.10 -48.49 -15.83
CA LEU A 154 45.28 -49.10 -16.87
C LEU A 154 46.01 -49.13 -18.22
N PHE A 155 46.71 -48.06 -18.57
CA PHE A 155 47.50 -47.98 -19.80
C PHE A 155 48.68 -48.95 -19.77
N ASP A 156 49.37 -49.08 -18.65
CA ASP A 156 50.46 -50.04 -18.44
C ASP A 156 49.94 -51.48 -18.51
N ASN A 157 48.77 -51.75 -17.91
CA ASN A 157 48.09 -53.04 -18.01
C ASN A 157 47.63 -53.36 -19.44
N MET A 158 47.09 -52.37 -20.16
CA MET A 158 46.75 -52.52 -21.58
C MET A 158 48.00 -52.72 -22.42
N ALA A 159 49.08 -51.98 -22.18
CA ALA A 159 50.36 -52.14 -22.86
C ALA A 159 50.96 -53.52 -22.59
N ALA A 160 50.88 -54.04 -21.37
CA ALA A 160 51.27 -55.41 -21.04
C ALA A 160 50.39 -56.44 -21.78
N LYS A 161 49.07 -56.27 -21.79
CA LYS A 161 48.15 -57.11 -22.58
C LYS A 161 48.40 -57.00 -24.08
N LEU A 162 48.75 -55.82 -24.57
CA LEU A 162 49.05 -55.55 -25.98
C LEU A 162 50.43 -56.08 -26.35
N HIS A 163 51.39 -56.15 -25.43
CA HIS A 163 52.62 -56.92 -25.59
C HIS A 163 52.36 -58.43 -25.63
N HIS A 164 51.43 -58.94 -24.80
CA HIS A 164 51.00 -60.33 -24.89
C HIS A 164 50.25 -60.63 -26.19
N LEU A 165 49.42 -59.69 -26.67
CA LEU A 165 48.76 -59.79 -27.97
C LEU A 165 49.72 -59.55 -29.12
N SER A 166 50.72 -58.66 -29.01
CA SER A 166 51.75 -58.41 -30.02
C SER A 166 52.71 -59.59 -30.10
N SER A 167 52.98 -60.28 -29.00
CA SER A 167 53.62 -61.60 -29.03
C SER A 167 52.75 -62.66 -29.71
N ALA A 168 51.43 -62.44 -29.81
CA ALA A 168 50.49 -63.26 -30.60
C ALA A 168 50.16 -62.66 -31.99
N LEU A 169 50.56 -61.42 -32.28
CA LEU A 169 50.20 -60.62 -33.46
C LEU A 169 51.44 -60.11 -34.22
N ASP A 170 52.64 -60.51 -33.82
CA ASP A 170 53.78 -60.72 -34.73
C ASP A 170 53.47 -61.84 -35.76
N ALA A 171 52.28 -62.47 -35.66
CA ALA A 171 51.64 -63.26 -36.70
C ALA A 171 50.63 -62.50 -37.60
N ALA A 172 50.27 -61.22 -37.32
CA ALA A 172 49.29 -60.52 -38.17
C ALA A 172 49.37 -58.98 -38.09
N SER A 173 50.36 -58.43 -38.79
CA SER A 173 50.20 -57.37 -39.80
C SER A 173 49.59 -56.00 -39.41
N MET A 174 50.48 -55.01 -39.36
CA MET A 174 50.48 -53.74 -40.11
C MET A 174 49.31 -52.75 -39.94
N ASN A 175 49.63 -51.64 -39.24
CA ASN A 175 49.66 -50.25 -39.71
C ASN A 175 48.40 -49.55 -40.30
N PRO A 176 48.35 -48.20 -40.23
CA PRO A 176 47.15 -47.50 -39.79
C PRO A 176 46.68 -46.46 -40.83
N ALA A 177 45.70 -45.65 -40.40
CA ALA A 177 45.60 -44.21 -40.65
C ALA A 177 44.30 -43.74 -41.33
N GLN A 178 43.65 -42.86 -40.55
CA GLN A 178 43.12 -41.55 -40.92
C GLN A 178 41.92 -41.45 -41.88
N ARG A 179 40.89 -40.75 -41.40
CA ARG A 179 40.05 -39.86 -42.22
C ARG A 179 39.32 -38.81 -41.34
N PRO A 180 38.70 -37.76 -41.91
CA PRO A 180 38.97 -36.38 -41.52
C PRO A 180 37.68 -35.57 -41.21
N SER A 181 37.84 -34.24 -41.13
CA SER A 181 36.98 -33.21 -41.76
C SER A 181 35.70 -32.69 -41.07
N ASN A 182 35.55 -31.35 -41.21
CA ASN A 182 34.34 -30.55 -41.47
C ASN A 182 33.35 -30.17 -40.35
N ALA A 183 33.02 -28.87 -40.28
CA ALA A 183 31.70 -28.27 -40.57
C ALA A 183 31.57 -26.92 -39.82
N THR A 184 31.36 -25.75 -40.45
CA THR A 184 30.13 -25.18 -41.06
C THR A 184 29.02 -24.79 -40.06
N GLN A 185 28.40 -23.63 -40.37
CA GLN A 185 27.08 -23.09 -39.97
C GLN A 185 27.10 -22.04 -38.86
N ALA A 186 26.83 -20.76 -39.13
CA ALA A 186 25.60 -20.13 -39.62
C ALA A 186 24.46 -20.13 -38.60
N SER A 187 24.08 -18.95 -38.12
CA SER A 187 22.88 -18.74 -37.31
C SER A 187 22.24 -17.38 -37.62
N LYS A 188 21.07 -17.45 -38.28
CA LYS A 188 19.96 -16.49 -38.19
C LYS A 188 19.30 -16.61 -36.80
N PRO A 189 18.65 -15.56 -36.26
CA PRO A 189 17.20 -15.35 -36.43
C PRO A 189 16.81 -13.85 -36.49
N ALA A 190 15.82 -13.36 -37.26
CA ALA A 190 14.36 -13.53 -37.20
C ALA A 190 13.72 -13.16 -35.84
N GLN A 191 13.10 -11.98 -35.70
CA GLN A 191 11.64 -11.80 -35.70
C GLN A 191 11.20 -10.38 -35.29
N ALA A 192 10.12 -9.96 -35.94
CA ALA A 192 9.55 -8.61 -35.97
C ALA A 192 8.68 -8.27 -34.75
N SER A 193 8.61 -6.98 -34.43
CA SER A 193 7.80 -6.37 -33.37
C SER A 193 6.57 -5.63 -33.96
N PRO A 194 5.41 -5.60 -33.28
CA PRO A 194 4.20 -4.98 -33.82
C PRO A 194 4.14 -3.46 -33.61
N ARG A 195 3.66 -2.82 -34.67
CA ARG A 195 3.45 -1.40 -34.95
C ARG A 195 2.52 -0.71 -33.93
N ASN A 196 3.03 0.22 -33.12
CA ASN A 196 2.24 1.07 -32.22
C ASN A 196 2.05 2.48 -32.81
N LYS A 197 0.80 2.95 -32.78
CA LYS A 197 0.36 4.28 -33.26
C LYS A 197 0.94 5.40 -32.39
N ALA A 198 1.26 6.53 -33.03
CA ALA A 198 1.82 7.72 -32.38
C ALA A 198 1.00 8.19 -31.16
N PRO A 199 1.65 8.69 -30.10
CA PRO A 199 0.97 9.17 -28.89
C PRO A 199 0.18 10.45 -29.18
N ARG A 200 -1.15 10.42 -28.95
CA ARG A 200 -2.10 11.53 -29.19
C ARG A 200 -2.03 12.68 -28.17
N HIS A 201 -1.20 12.54 -27.13
CA HIS A 201 -1.15 13.44 -25.98
C HIS A 201 0.28 13.81 -25.65
N SER A 202 0.50 15.05 -25.23
CA SER A 202 1.83 15.51 -24.80
C SER A 202 2.31 14.69 -23.59
N PRO A 203 3.63 14.52 -23.38
CA PRO A 203 4.18 13.82 -22.22
C PRO A 203 3.60 14.29 -20.86
N LYS A 204 3.38 15.59 -20.70
CA LYS A 204 2.74 16.19 -19.51
C LYS A 204 1.27 15.75 -19.36
N GLN A 205 0.51 15.70 -20.45
CA GLN A 205 -0.87 15.23 -20.42
C GLN A 205 -0.94 13.75 -20.05
N ARG A 206 -0.08 12.91 -20.65
CA ARG A 206 0.01 11.47 -20.34
C ARG A 206 0.29 11.23 -18.85
N LEU A 207 1.21 12.02 -18.29
CA LEU A 207 1.55 11.98 -16.87
C LEU A 207 0.36 12.37 -15.97
N GLY A 208 -0.27 13.53 -16.25
CA GLY A 208 -1.41 14.02 -15.48
C GLY A 208 -2.62 13.09 -15.52
N GLU A 209 -2.83 12.44 -16.67
CA GLU A 209 -3.86 11.41 -16.86
C GLU A 209 -3.58 10.15 -16.04
N ALA A 210 -2.32 9.69 -15.99
CA ALA A 210 -1.92 8.56 -15.17
C ALA A 210 -2.11 8.84 -13.68
N ILE A 211 -1.70 10.03 -13.21
CA ILE A 211 -1.91 10.46 -11.82
C ILE A 211 -3.42 10.51 -11.50
N SER A 212 -4.23 11.07 -12.40
CA SER A 212 -5.68 11.14 -12.23
C SER A 212 -6.34 9.75 -12.22
N SER A 213 -5.86 8.84 -13.09
CA SER A 213 -6.25 7.44 -13.11
C SER A 213 -5.94 6.78 -11.76
N THR A 214 -4.71 6.89 -11.27
CA THR A 214 -4.32 6.34 -9.96
C THR A 214 -5.18 6.89 -8.82
N ARG A 215 -5.52 8.18 -8.83
CA ARG A 215 -6.43 8.77 -7.81
C ARG A 215 -7.85 8.20 -7.89
N ARG A 216 -8.34 7.85 -9.09
CA ARG A 216 -9.63 7.17 -9.26
C ARG A 216 -9.55 5.75 -8.71
N TRP A 217 -8.56 4.98 -9.14
CA TRP A 217 -8.33 3.61 -8.66
C TRP A 217 -8.12 3.56 -7.14
N HIS A 218 -7.46 4.56 -6.53
CA HIS A 218 -7.33 4.61 -5.07
C HIS A 218 -8.67 4.82 -4.35
N ARG A 219 -9.63 5.53 -4.96
CA ARG A 219 -10.97 5.64 -4.39
C ARG A 219 -11.72 4.31 -4.51
N ASP A 220 -11.57 3.63 -5.65
CA ASP A 220 -12.18 2.32 -5.89
C ASP A 220 -11.57 1.24 -4.99
N HIS A 221 -10.28 1.34 -4.65
CA HIS A 221 -9.60 0.44 -3.71
C HIS A 221 -10.16 0.53 -2.29
N LYS A 222 -10.57 1.73 -1.84
CA LYS A 222 -11.15 1.91 -0.49
C LYS A 222 -12.50 1.24 -0.31
N THR A 223 -13.21 0.98 -1.40
CA THR A 223 -14.56 0.40 -1.37
C THR A 223 -14.61 -1.02 -1.90
N THR A 224 -13.53 -1.50 -2.53
CA THR A 224 -13.46 -2.87 -3.04
C THR A 224 -13.21 -3.87 -1.92
N LYS A 225 -13.67 -5.11 -2.14
CA LYS A 225 -13.35 -6.28 -1.30
C LYS A 225 -12.25 -7.15 -1.91
N LEU A 226 -11.70 -6.74 -3.05
CA LEU A 226 -10.62 -7.45 -3.72
C LEU A 226 -9.32 -7.33 -2.92
N GLN A 227 -8.57 -8.42 -2.86
CA GLN A 227 -7.20 -8.42 -2.38
C GLN A 227 -6.31 -7.54 -3.28
N ASP A 228 -5.24 -7.00 -2.69
CA ASP A 228 -4.35 -6.04 -3.36
C ASP A 228 -3.74 -6.58 -4.65
N GLY A 229 -3.22 -7.81 -4.65
CA GLY A 229 -2.58 -8.37 -5.85
C GLY A 229 -3.49 -8.40 -7.10
N PRO A 230 -4.69 -9.03 -7.05
CA PRO A 230 -5.64 -9.00 -8.16
C PRO A 230 -6.08 -7.58 -8.57
N PHE A 231 -6.22 -6.67 -7.59
CA PHE A 231 -6.60 -5.29 -7.83
C PHE A 231 -5.49 -4.52 -8.57
N VAL A 232 -4.25 -4.65 -8.12
CA VAL A 232 -3.04 -4.09 -8.73
C VAL A 232 -2.84 -4.65 -10.14
N ALA A 233 -3.02 -5.96 -10.34
CA ALA A 233 -2.93 -6.57 -11.67
C ALA A 233 -3.96 -5.95 -12.65
N SER A 234 -5.18 -5.71 -12.18
CA SER A 234 -6.24 -5.07 -12.97
C SER A 234 -5.89 -3.61 -13.31
N TYR A 235 -5.37 -2.85 -12.34
CA TYR A 235 -4.86 -1.50 -12.55
C TYR A 235 -3.75 -1.47 -13.59
N LEU A 236 -2.73 -2.31 -13.45
CA LEU A 236 -1.57 -2.34 -14.35
C LEU A 236 -1.96 -2.77 -15.77
N ARG A 237 -2.88 -3.72 -15.93
CA ARG A 237 -3.44 -4.09 -17.24
C ARG A 237 -4.19 -2.92 -17.88
N GLN A 238 -4.93 -2.15 -17.09
CA GLN A 238 -5.64 -0.98 -17.61
C GLN A 238 -4.67 0.15 -17.97
N GLN A 239 -3.63 0.35 -17.17
CA GLN A 239 -2.60 1.34 -17.42
C GLN A 239 -1.77 0.98 -18.66
N SER A 240 -1.42 -0.30 -18.88
CA SER A 240 -0.66 -0.74 -20.06
C SER A 240 -1.44 -0.60 -21.36
N LYS A 241 -2.78 -0.77 -21.31
CA LYS A 241 -3.66 -0.49 -22.47
C LYS A 241 -3.69 0.99 -22.83
N ARG A 242 -3.62 1.87 -21.82
CA ARG A 242 -3.69 3.32 -22.01
C ARG A 242 -2.34 3.91 -22.41
N ASP A 243 -1.29 3.51 -21.71
CA ASP A 243 0.07 3.99 -21.88
C ASP A 243 1.08 2.87 -21.55
N PRO A 244 1.54 2.12 -22.57
CA PRO A 244 2.43 0.97 -22.34
C PRO A 244 3.80 1.40 -21.80
N VAL A 245 4.33 2.54 -22.24
CA VAL A 245 5.64 3.05 -21.78
C VAL A 245 5.57 3.40 -20.30
N LEU A 246 4.53 4.14 -19.90
CA LEU A 246 4.36 4.55 -18.51
C LEU A 246 4.02 3.38 -17.59
N ALA A 247 3.26 2.39 -18.08
CA ALA A 247 2.98 1.17 -17.33
C ALA A 247 4.26 0.38 -17.04
N VAL A 248 5.17 0.25 -18.00
CA VAL A 248 6.48 -0.40 -17.80
C VAL A 248 7.32 0.38 -16.79
N MET A 249 7.31 1.71 -16.83
CA MET A 249 8.03 2.53 -15.84
C MET A 249 7.51 2.30 -14.42
N ILE A 250 6.19 2.33 -14.24
CA ILE A 250 5.53 2.08 -12.96
C ILE A 250 5.84 0.67 -12.48
N GLN A 251 5.74 -0.35 -13.34
CA GLN A 251 6.08 -1.74 -13.00
C GLN A 251 7.54 -1.90 -12.56
N LYS A 252 8.49 -1.31 -13.30
CA LYS A 252 9.92 -1.35 -12.93
C LYS A 252 10.18 -0.68 -11.60
N ALA A 253 9.53 0.45 -11.33
CA ALA A 253 9.72 1.18 -10.08
C ALA A 253 9.10 0.45 -8.88
N ILE A 254 7.89 -0.11 -9.02
CA ILE A 254 7.29 -0.99 -8.01
C ILE A 254 8.21 -2.19 -7.76
N HIS A 255 8.73 -2.82 -8.82
CA HIS A 255 9.63 -3.96 -8.70
C HIS A 255 10.91 -3.61 -7.91
N ARG A 256 11.57 -2.48 -8.21
CA ARG A 256 12.73 -2.01 -7.43
C ARG A 256 12.39 -1.83 -5.95
N ARG A 257 11.24 -1.22 -5.66
CA ARG A 257 10.80 -0.97 -4.28
C ARG A 257 10.55 -2.26 -3.51
N ILE A 258 9.89 -3.23 -4.15
CA ILE A 258 9.61 -4.53 -3.55
C ILE A 258 10.91 -5.32 -3.31
N GLN A 259 11.86 -5.27 -4.25
CA GLN A 259 13.18 -5.87 -4.08
C GLN A 259 13.94 -5.26 -2.90
N SER A 260 13.86 -3.94 -2.71
CA SER A 260 14.46 -3.28 -1.55
C SER A 260 13.81 -3.67 -0.22
N ARG A 261 12.50 -3.96 -0.21
CA ARG A 261 11.76 -4.34 1.00
C ARG A 261 11.93 -5.81 1.38
N HIS A 262 12.02 -6.72 0.40
CA HIS A 262 11.96 -8.17 0.61
C HIS A 262 13.24 -8.90 0.20
N GLY A 263 14.41 -8.30 0.46
CA GLY A 263 15.74 -8.78 0.05
C GLY A 263 15.84 -10.31 -0.16
N HIS A 264 16.29 -10.69 -1.35
CA HIS A 264 16.41 -12.06 -1.89
C HIS A 264 15.14 -12.83 -2.26
N TYR A 265 13.96 -12.59 -1.68
CA TYR A 265 12.77 -13.41 -1.98
C TYR A 265 12.11 -13.10 -3.34
N THR A 266 12.35 -11.91 -3.90
CA THR A 266 11.82 -11.45 -5.20
C THR A 266 12.90 -11.32 -6.28
N ALA A 267 14.09 -11.87 -6.05
CA ALA A 267 15.18 -11.89 -7.03
C ALA A 267 14.87 -12.78 -8.25
N LEU A 268 13.88 -13.67 -8.14
CA LEU A 268 13.36 -14.44 -9.27
C LEU A 268 12.51 -13.52 -10.15
N ARG A 269 12.91 -13.41 -11.42
CA ARG A 269 12.14 -12.69 -12.45
C ARG A 269 10.70 -13.24 -12.47
N PRO A 270 9.66 -12.42 -12.21
CA PRO A 270 8.28 -12.89 -12.18
C PRO A 270 7.92 -13.55 -13.51
N ARG A 271 7.30 -14.73 -13.46
CA ARG A 271 6.90 -15.47 -14.67
C ARG A 271 5.63 -14.92 -15.31
N SER A 272 4.82 -14.19 -14.55
CA SER A 272 3.60 -13.53 -15.02
C SER A 272 3.31 -12.25 -14.23
N LEU A 273 2.38 -11.43 -14.74
CA LEU A 273 1.91 -10.24 -14.03
C LEU A 273 1.22 -10.62 -12.71
N ASP A 274 0.44 -11.70 -12.70
CA ASP A 274 -0.25 -12.17 -11.51
C ASP A 274 0.74 -12.63 -10.44
N ASP A 275 1.83 -13.30 -10.83
CA ASP A 275 2.91 -13.69 -9.93
C ASP A 275 3.66 -12.47 -9.35
N PHE A 276 3.91 -11.46 -10.18
CA PHE A 276 4.45 -10.17 -9.72
C PHE A 276 3.52 -9.50 -8.70
N CYS A 277 2.22 -9.47 -8.95
CA CYS A 277 1.27 -8.76 -8.11
C CYS A 277 0.96 -9.48 -6.78
N ARG A 278 1.33 -10.75 -6.60
CA ARG A 278 1.14 -11.46 -5.32
C ARG A 278 1.83 -10.79 -4.13
N HIS A 279 2.92 -10.08 -4.40
CA HIS A 279 3.75 -9.43 -3.39
C HIS A 279 3.67 -7.89 -3.45
N VAL A 280 2.72 -7.35 -4.22
CA VAL A 280 2.53 -5.90 -4.36
C VAL A 280 1.35 -5.48 -3.49
N GLU A 281 1.59 -4.57 -2.56
CA GLU A 281 0.52 -3.88 -1.84
C GLU A 281 0.07 -2.64 -2.63
N TRP A 282 -1.20 -2.24 -2.50
CA TRP A 282 -1.69 -1.04 -3.19
C TRP A 282 -0.91 0.22 -2.78
N ASP A 283 -0.45 0.27 -1.53
CA ASP A 283 0.39 1.36 -1.03
C ASP A 283 1.74 1.46 -1.76
N ASP A 284 2.30 0.34 -2.23
CA ASP A 284 3.51 0.37 -3.06
C ASP A 284 3.27 1.06 -4.40
N VAL A 285 2.08 0.90 -4.98
CA VAL A 285 1.67 1.61 -6.20
C VAL A 285 1.53 3.10 -5.92
N ILE A 286 0.88 3.47 -4.82
CA ILE A 286 0.67 4.87 -4.43
C ILE A 286 2.01 5.57 -4.20
N ASP A 287 2.90 4.95 -3.44
CA ASP A 287 4.19 5.54 -3.12
C ASP A 287 5.10 5.59 -4.35
N THR A 288 5.05 4.59 -5.22
CA THR A 288 5.76 4.62 -6.50
C THR A 288 5.27 5.78 -7.37
N VAL A 289 3.95 5.98 -7.48
CA VAL A 289 3.39 7.09 -8.25
C VAL A 289 3.79 8.44 -7.65
N LYS A 290 3.79 8.58 -6.32
CA LYS A 290 4.25 9.81 -5.66
C LYS A 290 5.74 10.09 -5.91
N GLN A 291 6.59 9.07 -5.81
CA GLN A 291 8.03 9.25 -5.98
C GLN A 291 8.41 9.44 -7.46
N GLU A 292 7.92 8.59 -8.35
CA GLU A 292 8.34 8.59 -9.75
C GLU A 292 7.56 9.58 -10.60
N LEU A 293 6.23 9.66 -10.46
CA LEU A 293 5.41 10.50 -11.35
C LEU A 293 5.27 11.93 -10.86
N ILE A 294 5.32 12.17 -9.54
CA ILE A 294 5.15 13.52 -8.97
C ILE A 294 6.50 14.16 -8.66
N LYS A 295 7.38 13.49 -7.90
CA LYS A 295 8.67 14.08 -7.54
C LYS A 295 9.69 14.05 -8.68
N ASN A 296 9.70 12.99 -9.49
CA ASN A 296 10.60 12.86 -10.64
C ASN A 296 9.95 13.26 -11.98
N GLU A 297 8.94 14.14 -11.95
CA GLU A 297 8.15 14.56 -13.12
C GLU A 297 9.02 14.91 -14.34
N HIS A 298 10.09 15.71 -14.14
CA HIS A 298 10.97 16.13 -15.22
C HIS A 298 11.70 14.97 -15.91
N GLN A 299 12.11 13.94 -15.16
CA GLN A 299 12.79 12.77 -15.72
C GLN A 299 11.80 11.89 -16.49
N VAL A 300 10.58 11.73 -15.96
CA VAL A 300 9.51 10.98 -16.64
C VAL A 300 9.11 11.65 -17.95
N ILE A 301 8.95 12.98 -17.94
CA ILE A 301 8.67 13.75 -19.15
C ILE A 301 9.80 13.58 -20.17
N ALA A 302 11.08 13.66 -19.76
CA ALA A 302 12.21 13.46 -20.66
C ALA A 302 12.22 12.07 -21.31
N VAL A 303 11.92 11.01 -20.55
CA VAL A 303 11.83 9.63 -21.08
C VAL A 303 10.64 9.47 -22.02
N LEU A 304 9.50 10.05 -21.69
CA LEU A 304 8.30 10.03 -22.53
C LEU A 304 8.47 10.84 -23.82
N SER A 305 9.25 11.92 -23.79
CA SER A 305 9.63 12.70 -24.98
C SER A 305 10.58 11.91 -25.89
N ARG A 306 11.64 11.29 -25.34
CA ARG A 306 12.59 10.48 -26.12
C ARG A 306 11.96 9.24 -26.77
N SER A 307 10.92 8.69 -26.14
CA SER A 307 10.19 7.53 -26.69
C SER A 307 9.25 7.92 -27.84
N ALA A 308 8.90 9.21 -28.00
CA ALA A 308 8.13 9.70 -29.15
C ALA A 308 9.00 9.84 -30.40
N ASP A 309 10.30 10.12 -30.23
CA ASP A 309 11.25 10.35 -31.33
C ASP A 309 11.82 9.07 -31.95
N GLN A 310 11.64 7.89 -31.33
CA GLN A 310 12.07 6.59 -31.88
C GLN A 310 11.04 5.92 -32.82
N ILE A 311 10.02 6.67 -33.27
CA ILE A 311 8.95 6.17 -34.16
C ILE A 311 8.85 6.99 -35.47
N SER A 312 9.82 7.87 -35.74
CA SER A 312 9.98 8.50 -37.07
C SER A 312 11.00 7.77 -37.92
#